data_AF-A0A7X7XP09-F1
#
_entry.id   AF-A0A7X7XP09-F1
#
_cell.length_a   1.000
_cell.length_b   1.000
_cell.length_c   1.000
_cell.angle_alpha   90.00
_cell.angle_beta   90.00
_cell.angle_gamma   90.00
#
_symmetry.space_group_name_H-M   'P 1'
#
loop_
_entity.id
_entity.type
_entity.pdbx_description
1 polymer ?
#
loop_
_entity_poly.entity_id
_entity_poly.type
_entity_poly.pdbx_seq_one_letter_code
_entity_poly.pdbx_strand_id
1 'polypeptide(L)'
;MDAGPHDAPFSVGDLTFVTARPTDAFGLIETATRSSLRRAGIAQSSVITGSFLTLLTHDLMAGKKLANVEHYHALFPEYQLVFLGDSGQGDVILSEQLWQRFPGTLRAAFIHDVVDTPADKRAAYAAEQIFFHDTYAGCAVQAFEQGLISRAGLDRVVAETRAGLDAVARQSPEQEARMRTLVERDAAAAASAVPRP
;
A
#
# COMPACT_ATOMS: atom_id res chain seq x y z
N MET A 1 -2.24 -17.56 -17.38
CA MET A 1 -3.42 -16.76 -17.75
C MET A 1 -3.92 -16.15 -16.47
N ASP A 2 -3.70 -14.86 -16.30
CA ASP A 2 -4.18 -14.08 -15.16
C ASP A 2 -5.70 -13.99 -15.24
N ALA A 3 -6.37 -14.38 -14.17
CA ALA A 3 -7.82 -14.51 -14.13
C ALA A 3 -8.51 -13.22 -13.65
N GLY A 4 -7.75 -12.14 -13.48
CA GLY A 4 -8.26 -10.86 -13.03
C GLY A 4 -8.66 -10.90 -11.55
N PRO A 5 -9.26 -9.81 -11.03
CA PRO A 5 -9.66 -9.73 -9.64
C PRO A 5 -10.74 -10.78 -9.33
N HIS A 6 -10.40 -11.73 -8.45
CA HIS A 6 -11.28 -12.81 -8.03
C HIS A 6 -11.64 -12.69 -6.54
N ASP A 7 -12.85 -13.13 -6.20
CA ASP A 7 -13.36 -13.10 -4.82
C ASP A 7 -12.75 -14.19 -3.94
N ALA A 8 -12.13 -15.21 -4.54
CA ALA A 8 -11.36 -16.22 -3.84
C ALA A 8 -9.93 -15.70 -3.60
N PRO A 9 -9.45 -15.64 -2.34
CA PRO A 9 -8.06 -15.31 -2.07
C PRO A 9 -7.14 -16.33 -2.76
N PHE A 10 -6.15 -15.85 -3.51
CA PHE A 10 -5.15 -16.70 -4.15
C PHE A 10 -4.46 -17.58 -3.10
N SER A 11 -4.33 -18.88 -3.39
CA SER A 11 -3.85 -19.84 -2.39
C SER A 11 -2.34 -19.82 -2.19
N VAL A 12 -1.55 -19.22 -3.09
CA VAL A 12 -0.07 -19.14 -2.99
C VAL A 12 0.48 -18.04 -3.91
N GLY A 13 1.45 -17.22 -3.46
CA GLY A 13 2.43 -16.57 -4.37
C GLY A 13 2.58 -15.05 -4.34
N ASP A 14 1.49 -14.27 -4.34
CA ASP A 14 1.52 -12.94 -4.98
C ASP A 14 1.55 -11.72 -4.04
N LEU A 15 1.85 -11.93 -2.75
CA LEU A 15 1.89 -10.85 -1.77
C LEU A 15 3.25 -10.78 -1.06
N THR A 16 4.11 -9.88 -1.53
CA THR A 16 5.38 -9.55 -0.91
C THR A 16 5.23 -8.32 -0.03
N PHE A 17 5.46 -8.49 1.28
CA PHE A 17 5.49 -7.37 2.22
C PHE A 17 6.92 -6.82 2.32
N VAL A 18 7.06 -5.50 2.11
CA VAL A 18 8.31 -4.76 2.31
C VAL A 18 8.16 -3.85 3.52
N THR A 19 9.03 -3.97 4.53
CA THR A 19 8.97 -3.17 5.77
C THR A 19 10.32 -2.53 6.07
N ALA A 20 10.32 -1.26 6.47
CA ALA A 20 11.52 -0.51 6.87
C ALA A 20 11.68 -0.38 8.39
N ARG A 21 10.91 -1.12 9.21
CA ARG A 21 10.98 -1.02 10.67
C ARG A 21 12.35 -1.52 11.18
N PRO A 22 13.05 -0.75 12.04
CA PRO A 22 14.37 -1.13 12.53
C PRO A 22 14.31 -2.42 13.34
N THR A 23 15.19 -3.35 12.96
CA THR A 23 15.40 -4.63 13.64
C THR A 23 16.25 -4.41 14.88
N ASP A 24 15.73 -3.80 15.94
CA ASP A 24 16.51 -3.67 17.18
C ASP A 24 15.87 -4.40 18.36
N ALA A 25 16.64 -5.36 18.88
CA ALA A 25 16.46 -6.24 20.04
C ALA A 25 15.59 -7.52 19.87
N PHE A 26 16.26 -8.60 19.43
CA PHE A 26 15.89 -10.01 19.64
C PHE A 26 14.50 -10.48 19.16
N GLY A 27 14.39 -10.97 17.90
CA GLY A 27 13.56 -12.13 17.46
C GLY A 27 12.04 -12.18 17.74
N LEU A 28 11.49 -11.25 18.52
CA LEU A 28 10.14 -11.31 19.06
C LEU A 28 9.12 -10.64 18.12
N ILE A 29 9.55 -9.66 17.33
CA ILE A 29 8.68 -8.88 16.44
C ILE A 29 8.41 -9.59 15.10
N GLU A 30 9.31 -10.46 14.62
CA GLU A 30 9.05 -11.27 13.43
C GLU A 30 7.85 -12.19 13.68
N THR A 31 7.81 -12.81 14.87
CA THR A 31 6.68 -13.61 15.32
C THR A 31 5.42 -12.76 15.53
N ALA A 32 5.54 -11.54 16.06
CA ALA A 32 4.41 -10.64 16.25
C ALA A 32 3.81 -10.11 14.93
N THR A 33 4.65 -9.78 13.94
CA THR A 33 4.23 -9.32 12.61
C THR A 33 3.58 -10.47 11.84
N ARG A 34 4.22 -11.65 11.83
CA ARG A 34 3.65 -12.87 11.22
C ARG A 34 2.37 -13.31 11.92
N SER A 35 2.28 -13.15 13.24
CA SER A 35 1.08 -13.44 14.03
C SER A 35 -0.03 -12.42 13.78
N SER A 36 0.27 -11.13 13.65
CA SER A 36 -0.71 -10.10 13.29
C SER A 36 -1.22 -10.25 11.85
N LEU A 37 -0.35 -10.59 10.90
CA LEU A 37 -0.75 -10.91 9.53
C LEU A 37 -1.63 -12.17 9.48
N ARG A 38 -1.24 -13.23 10.22
CA ARG A 38 -2.05 -14.45 10.33
C ARG A 38 -3.39 -14.22 11.02
N ARG A 39 -3.44 -13.37 12.06
CA ARG A 39 -4.68 -12.95 12.74
C ARG A 39 -5.56 -12.07 11.85
N ALA A 40 -4.97 -11.31 10.93
CA ALA A 40 -5.67 -10.55 9.90
C ALA A 40 -6.08 -11.40 8.68
N GLY A 41 -5.96 -12.73 8.75
CA GLY A 41 -6.40 -13.65 7.70
C GLY A 41 -5.39 -13.87 6.55
N ILE A 42 -4.19 -13.31 6.64
CA ILE A 42 -3.14 -13.50 5.62
C ILE A 42 -2.40 -14.80 5.96
N ALA A 43 -2.84 -15.89 5.33
CA ALA A 43 -2.38 -17.24 5.68
C ALA A 43 -0.90 -17.46 5.33
N GLN A 44 -0.44 -16.99 4.16
CA GLN A 44 0.96 -17.11 3.72
C GLN A 44 1.35 -15.93 2.84
N SER A 45 2.34 -15.16 3.28
CA SER A 45 3.01 -14.15 2.48
C SER A 45 4.50 -14.45 2.44
N SER A 46 5.13 -14.19 1.29
CA SER A 46 6.59 -14.13 1.20
C SER A 46 7.02 -12.82 1.87
N VAL A 47 7.21 -12.88 3.19
CA VAL A 47 7.97 -11.84 3.88
C VAL A 47 9.42 -12.07 3.48
N ILE A 48 9.95 -11.23 2.58
CA ILE A 48 11.38 -11.23 2.29
C ILE A 48 12.06 -10.57 3.50
N THR A 49 12.31 -11.37 4.54
CA THR A 49 13.14 -11.01 5.72
C THR A 49 14.63 -11.06 5.36
N GLY A 50 15.00 -10.51 4.20
CA GLY A 50 16.36 -10.47 3.68
C GLY A 50 17.05 -9.17 4.11
N SER A 51 17.70 -9.21 5.27
CA SER A 51 18.75 -8.27 5.70
C SER A 51 18.46 -6.77 5.60
N PHE A 52 17.51 -6.28 6.41
CA PHE A 52 17.46 -4.86 6.81
C PHE A 52 18.45 -4.59 7.96
N LEU A 53 19.74 -4.78 7.70
CA LEU A 53 20.81 -4.29 8.58
C LEU A 53 21.28 -2.92 8.07
N THR A 54 21.43 -1.98 9.00
CA THR A 54 21.91 -0.58 8.90
C THR A 54 20.89 0.47 8.42
N LEU A 55 20.16 1.00 9.42
CA LEU A 55 19.69 2.39 9.54
C LEU A 55 20.78 3.38 9.13
N LEU A 56 20.50 4.29 8.20
CA LEU A 56 21.15 5.61 7.97
C LEU A 56 20.46 6.27 6.76
N THR A 57 20.09 7.57 6.87
CA THR A 57 19.51 8.56 5.92
C THR A 57 18.44 8.16 4.86
N HIS A 58 17.48 9.06 4.59
CA HIS A 58 16.33 8.86 3.68
C HIS A 58 16.74 8.39 2.27
N ASP A 59 17.82 8.93 1.70
CA ASP A 59 18.32 8.56 0.37
C ASP A 59 18.90 7.14 0.31
N LEU A 60 19.52 6.68 1.41
CA LEU A 60 20.06 5.32 1.51
C LEU A 60 18.96 4.27 1.68
N MET A 61 17.82 4.65 2.30
CA MET A 61 16.64 3.78 2.41
C MET A 61 15.99 3.53 1.05
N ALA A 62 15.84 4.57 0.23
CA ALA A 62 15.36 4.43 -1.14
C ALA A 62 16.32 3.56 -1.98
N GLY A 63 17.63 3.81 -1.89
CA GLY A 63 18.65 3.06 -2.64
C GLY A 63 18.69 1.56 -2.31
N LYS A 64 18.53 1.18 -1.04
CA LYS A 64 18.48 -0.24 -0.64
C LYS A 64 17.18 -0.94 -1.06
N LYS A 65 16.03 -0.26 -0.93
CA LYS A 65 14.74 -0.79 -1.42
C LYS A 65 14.80 -1.00 -2.94
N LEU A 66 15.42 -0.07 -3.67
CA LEU A 66 15.62 -0.17 -5.11
C LEU A 66 16.49 -1.37 -5.50
N ALA A 67 17.62 -1.59 -4.82
CA ALA A 67 18.50 -2.72 -5.08
C ALA A 67 17.80 -4.08 -4.88
N ASN A 68 16.87 -4.16 -3.91
CA ASN A 68 16.08 -5.37 -3.69
C ASN A 68 15.06 -5.59 -4.82
N VAL A 69 14.42 -4.53 -5.32
CA VAL A 69 13.51 -4.63 -6.46
C VAL A 69 14.27 -4.95 -7.75
N GLU A 70 15.47 -4.39 -7.94
CA GLU A 70 16.38 -4.77 -9.02
C GLU A 70 16.66 -6.28 -9.01
N HIS A 71 17.00 -6.83 -7.85
CA HIS A 71 17.25 -8.25 -7.71
C HIS A 71 16.00 -9.09 -7.97
N TYR A 72 14.84 -8.67 -7.45
CA TYR A 72 13.58 -9.37 -7.66
C TYR A 72 13.15 -9.35 -9.14
N HIS A 73 13.23 -8.19 -9.79
CA HIS A 73 12.91 -8.03 -11.20
C HIS A 73 13.86 -8.83 -12.10
N ALA A 74 15.13 -8.95 -11.74
CA ALA A 74 16.07 -9.81 -12.48
C ALA A 74 15.70 -11.30 -12.38
N LEU A 75 15.10 -11.73 -11.27
CA LEU A 75 14.67 -13.12 -11.06
C LEU A 75 13.28 -13.42 -11.62
N PHE A 76 12.40 -12.44 -11.57
CA PHE A 76 10.97 -12.57 -11.91
C PHE A 76 10.50 -11.38 -12.76
N PRO A 77 11.08 -11.18 -13.96
CA PRO A 77 10.77 -10.01 -14.80
C PRO A 77 9.31 -9.95 -15.26
N GLU A 78 8.59 -11.07 -15.23
CA GLU A 78 7.17 -11.18 -15.56
C GLU A 78 6.23 -10.71 -14.44
N TYR A 79 6.73 -10.53 -13.22
CA TYR A 79 5.91 -10.10 -12.09
C TYR A 79 5.77 -8.59 -12.06
N GLN A 80 4.56 -8.14 -11.76
CA GLN A 80 4.26 -6.74 -11.49
C GLN A 80 4.11 -6.49 -10.00
N LEU A 81 4.46 -5.28 -9.56
CA LEU A 81 4.51 -4.88 -8.16
C LEU A 81 3.41 -3.86 -7.86
N VAL A 82 2.72 -4.07 -6.75
CA VAL A 82 1.89 -3.05 -6.11
C VAL A 82 2.61 -2.60 -4.84
N PHE A 83 2.90 -1.31 -4.75
CA PHE A 83 3.64 -0.74 -3.63
C PHE A 83 2.69 0.01 -2.68
N LEU A 84 2.90 -0.10 -1.37
CA LEU A 84 2.20 0.67 -0.36
C LEU A 84 3.22 1.36 0.55
N GLY A 85 3.04 2.65 0.80
CA GLY A 85 3.97 3.44 1.60
C GLY A 85 3.36 4.74 2.14
N ASP A 86 4.20 5.62 2.65
CA ASP A 86 3.79 6.93 3.15
C ASP A 86 4.67 8.09 2.62
N SER A 87 4.07 9.26 2.48
CA SER A 87 4.74 10.45 1.94
C SER A 87 5.82 11.05 2.85
N GLY A 88 5.96 10.57 4.09
CA GLY A 88 6.95 11.03 5.05
C GLY A 88 8.28 10.26 5.02
N GLN A 89 8.34 9.06 4.41
CA GLN A 89 9.46 8.12 4.56
C GLN A 89 10.20 7.73 3.26
N GLY A 90 10.29 8.64 2.28
CA GLY A 90 11.05 8.42 1.03
C GLY A 90 10.40 7.43 0.05
N ASP A 91 9.20 6.95 0.37
CA ASP A 91 8.45 5.98 -0.44
C ASP A 91 7.94 6.56 -1.76
N VAL A 92 7.69 7.86 -1.82
CA VAL A 92 7.39 8.58 -3.06
C VAL A 92 8.58 8.50 -4.02
N ILE A 93 9.77 8.83 -3.53
CA ILE A 93 11.03 8.79 -4.31
C ILE A 93 11.30 7.37 -4.81
N LEU A 94 11.11 6.36 -3.95
CA LEU A 94 11.23 4.97 -4.39
C LEU A 94 10.24 4.66 -5.52
N SER A 95 8.98 5.06 -5.38
CA SER A 95 7.94 4.78 -6.38
C SER A 95 8.27 5.44 -7.72
N GLU A 96 8.76 6.68 -7.72
CA GLU A 96 9.27 7.37 -8.91
C GLU A 96 10.44 6.60 -9.54
N GLN A 97 11.41 6.17 -8.74
CA GLN A 97 12.56 5.41 -9.23
C GLN A 97 12.14 4.07 -9.83
N LEU A 98 11.17 3.38 -9.23
CA LEU A 98 10.62 2.13 -9.76
C LEU A 98 9.93 2.36 -11.10
N TRP A 99 9.10 3.39 -11.20
CA TRP A 99 8.41 3.76 -12.43
C TRP A 99 9.39 4.08 -13.56
N GLN A 100 10.42 4.88 -13.27
CA GLN A 100 11.39 5.35 -14.27
C GLN A 100 12.39 4.27 -14.70
N ARG A 101 12.87 3.44 -13.76
CA ARG A 101 13.96 2.49 -14.01
C ARG A 101 13.47 1.12 -14.46
N PHE A 102 12.24 0.73 -14.09
CA PHE A 102 11.66 -0.58 -14.43
C PHE A 102 10.27 -0.40 -15.08
N PRO A 103 10.21 0.10 -16.33
CA PRO A 103 8.93 0.28 -17.03
C PRO A 103 8.16 -1.04 -17.12
N GLY A 104 6.89 -1.02 -16.70
CA GLY A 104 6.02 -2.19 -16.70
C GLY A 104 6.09 -3.07 -15.43
N THR A 105 7.07 -2.83 -14.55
CA THR A 105 7.19 -3.55 -13.26
C THR A 105 6.27 -2.96 -12.20
N LEU A 106 6.23 -1.64 -12.02
CA LEU A 106 5.32 -1.02 -11.05
C LEU A 106 3.91 -0.94 -11.65
N ARG A 107 2.96 -1.68 -11.07
CA ARG A 107 1.54 -1.65 -11.47
C ARG A 107 0.78 -0.49 -10.84
N ALA A 108 1.07 -0.21 -9.57
CA ALA A 108 0.55 0.93 -8.82
C ALA A 108 1.36 1.14 -7.53
N ALA A 109 1.51 2.38 -7.09
CA ALA A 109 1.95 2.73 -5.76
C ALA A 109 0.84 3.48 -5.01
N PHE A 110 0.52 3.08 -3.79
CA PHE A 110 -0.46 3.73 -2.94
C PHE A 110 0.25 4.37 -1.74
N ILE A 111 0.27 5.70 -1.72
CA ILE A 111 1.00 6.50 -0.74
C ILE A 111 0.01 7.16 0.23
N HIS A 112 0.07 6.80 1.51
CA HIS A 112 -0.67 7.52 2.54
C HIS A 112 -0.07 8.93 2.69
N ASP A 113 -0.90 9.95 2.48
CA ASP A 113 -0.45 11.33 2.54
C ASP A 113 -0.47 11.88 3.98
N VAL A 114 0.71 12.09 4.54
CA VAL A 114 0.94 12.60 5.89
C VAL A 114 1.61 13.98 5.88
N VAL A 115 1.89 14.52 4.68
CA VAL A 115 2.57 15.81 4.48
C VAL A 115 1.71 16.83 3.73
N ASP A 116 0.43 16.52 3.52
CA ASP A 116 -0.56 17.36 2.82
C ASP A 116 -0.09 17.75 1.40
N THR A 117 0.23 16.75 0.58
CA THR A 117 0.67 16.93 -0.82
C THR A 117 -0.41 17.64 -1.66
N PRO A 118 -0.06 18.76 -2.35
CA PRO A 118 -0.98 19.50 -3.21
C PRO A 118 -1.66 18.68 -4.30
N ALA A 119 -2.90 19.02 -4.63
CA ALA A 119 -3.74 18.26 -5.58
C ALA A 119 -3.15 18.19 -7.00
N ASP A 120 -2.49 19.26 -7.47
CA ASP A 120 -1.79 19.30 -8.75
C ASP A 120 -0.60 18.33 -8.77
N LYS A 121 0.15 18.24 -7.67
CA LYS A 121 1.23 17.24 -7.53
C LYS A 121 0.67 15.82 -7.48
N ARG A 122 -0.39 15.58 -6.72
CA ARG A 122 -1.07 14.26 -6.68
C ARG A 122 -1.52 13.83 -8.08
N ALA A 123 -2.04 14.76 -8.89
CA ALA A 123 -2.45 14.49 -10.26
C ALA A 123 -1.26 14.17 -11.19
N ALA A 124 -0.12 14.87 -11.03
CA ALA A 124 1.11 14.56 -11.76
C ALA A 124 1.61 13.14 -11.43
N TYR A 125 1.67 12.78 -10.15
CA TYR A 125 2.06 11.43 -9.71
C TYR A 125 1.10 10.34 -10.20
N ALA A 126 -0.20 10.62 -10.29
CA ALA A 126 -1.17 9.65 -10.80
C ALA A 126 -0.92 9.27 -12.27
N ALA A 127 -0.28 10.14 -13.06
CA ALA A 127 0.15 9.80 -14.43
C ALA A 127 1.28 8.74 -14.44
N GLU A 128 2.00 8.62 -13.33
CA GLU A 128 3.10 7.67 -13.11
C GLU A 128 2.64 6.44 -12.29
N GLN A 129 1.33 6.20 -12.18
CA GLN A 129 0.74 5.14 -11.36
C GLN A 129 1.03 5.29 -9.85
N ILE A 130 1.35 6.49 -9.38
CA ILE A 130 1.60 6.80 -7.97
C ILE A 130 0.39 7.57 -7.42
N PHE A 131 -0.37 6.92 -6.56
CA PHE A 131 -1.65 7.40 -6.06
C PHE A 131 -1.58 7.75 -4.58
N PHE A 132 -1.89 8.99 -4.25
CA PHE A 132 -1.96 9.47 -2.87
C PHE A 132 -3.36 9.25 -2.30
N HIS A 133 -3.46 8.85 -1.05
CA HIS A 133 -4.73 8.68 -0.34
C HIS A 133 -4.67 9.21 1.09
N ASP A 134 -5.79 9.73 1.58
CA ASP A 134 -5.93 10.21 2.96
C ASP A 134 -6.56 9.13 3.87
N THR A 135 -7.26 8.16 3.27
CA THR A 135 -7.95 7.08 3.97
C THR A 135 -7.76 5.76 3.24
N TYR A 136 -7.86 4.65 3.97
CA TYR A 136 -7.82 3.32 3.35
C TYR A 136 -9.04 3.03 2.47
N ALA A 137 -10.18 3.68 2.71
CA ALA A 137 -11.31 3.66 1.79
C ALA A 137 -10.94 4.32 0.45
N GLY A 138 -10.28 5.49 0.49
CA GLY A 138 -9.77 6.17 -0.71
C GLY A 138 -8.73 5.35 -1.47
N CYS A 139 -7.81 4.69 -0.75
CA CYS A 139 -6.86 3.74 -1.34
C CYS A 139 -7.58 2.60 -2.07
N ALA A 140 -8.61 2.02 -1.45
CA ALA A 140 -9.37 0.93 -2.04
C ALA A 140 -10.14 1.37 -3.29
N VAL A 141 -10.69 2.59 -3.32
CA VAL A 141 -11.31 3.16 -4.53
C VAL A 141 -10.30 3.19 -5.66
N GLN A 142 -9.10 3.73 -5.42
CA GLN A 142 -8.05 3.79 -6.43
C GLN A 142 -7.63 2.39 -6.88
N ALA A 143 -7.46 1.44 -5.96
CA ALA A 143 -7.12 0.05 -6.30
C ALA A 143 -8.21 -0.63 -7.15
N PHE A 144 -9.49 -0.40 -6.84
CA PHE A 144 -10.61 -0.92 -7.63
C PHE A 144 -10.66 -0.31 -9.03
N GLU A 145 -10.47 1.01 -9.15
CA GLU A 145 -10.37 1.69 -10.44
C GLU A 145 -9.19 1.17 -11.27
N GLN A 146 -8.08 0.77 -10.64
CA GLN A 146 -6.97 0.12 -11.33
C GLN A 146 -7.20 -1.36 -11.64
N GLY A 147 -8.34 -1.95 -11.27
CA GLY A 147 -8.63 -3.37 -11.48
C GLY A 147 -7.83 -4.32 -10.58
N LEU A 148 -7.25 -3.82 -9.48
CA LEU A 148 -6.42 -4.59 -8.56
C LEU A 148 -7.23 -5.35 -7.50
N ILE A 149 -8.44 -4.88 -7.20
CA ILE A 149 -9.35 -5.54 -6.26
C ILE A 149 -10.75 -5.66 -6.87
N SER A 150 -11.52 -6.64 -6.40
CA SER A 150 -12.92 -6.80 -6.81
C SER A 150 -13.83 -5.77 -6.14
N ARG A 151 -15.06 -5.62 -6.66
CA ARG A 151 -16.09 -4.77 -6.04
C ARG A 151 -16.38 -5.21 -4.61
N ALA A 152 -16.48 -6.52 -4.38
CA ALA A 152 -16.67 -7.07 -3.04
C ALA A 152 -15.48 -6.76 -2.11
N GLY A 153 -14.25 -6.75 -2.65
CA GLY A 153 -13.06 -6.30 -1.92
C GLY A 153 -13.13 -4.82 -1.51
N LEU A 154 -13.53 -3.95 -2.44
CA LEU A 154 -13.75 -2.52 -2.17
C LEU A 154 -14.79 -2.32 -1.06
N ASP A 155 -15.97 -2.94 -1.20
CA ASP A 155 -17.06 -2.80 -0.23
C ASP A 155 -16.62 -3.26 1.18
N ARG A 156 -15.81 -4.33 1.26
CA ARG A 156 -15.23 -4.81 2.52
C ARG A 156 -14.29 -3.80 3.14
N VAL A 157 -13.35 -3.22 2.38
CA VAL A 157 -12.40 -2.23 2.94
C VAL A 157 -13.13 -0.97 3.42
N VAL A 158 -14.16 -0.53 2.71
CA VAL A 158 -15.01 0.60 3.15
C VAL A 158 -15.70 0.30 4.47
N ALA A 159 -16.29 -0.90 4.61
CA ALA A 159 -16.95 -1.33 5.84
C ALA A 159 -15.97 -1.41 7.02
N GLU A 160 -14.80 -2.04 6.83
CA GLU A 160 -13.75 -2.17 7.85
C GLU A 160 -13.15 -0.80 8.23
N THR A 161 -13.02 0.12 7.27
CA THR A 161 -12.53 1.48 7.55
C THR A 161 -13.49 2.24 8.46
N ARG A 162 -14.81 2.14 8.21
CA ARG A 162 -15.83 2.74 9.07
C ARG A 162 -15.84 2.12 10.46
N ALA A 163 -15.85 0.79 10.55
CA ALA A 163 -15.81 0.07 11.82
C ALA A 163 -14.54 0.39 12.63
N GLY A 164 -13.39 0.43 11.97
CA GLY A 164 -12.11 0.82 12.55
C GLY A 164 -12.13 2.26 13.06
N LEU A 165 -12.70 3.19 12.29
CA LEU A 165 -12.85 4.58 12.72
C LEU A 165 -13.66 4.66 14.01
N ASP A 166 -14.77 3.92 14.13
CA ASP A 166 -15.63 3.93 15.32
C ASP A 166 -14.98 3.28 16.55
N ALA A 167 -14.04 2.35 16.36
CA ALA A 167 -13.33 1.66 17.44
C ALA A 167 -12.11 2.42 17.99
N VAL A 168 -11.54 3.37 17.23
CA VAL A 168 -10.33 4.10 17.64
C VAL A 168 -10.65 5.19 18.66
N ALA A 169 -9.96 5.17 19.80
CA ALA A 169 -10.00 6.26 20.78
C ALA A 169 -9.30 7.51 20.22
N ARG A 170 -9.99 8.65 20.22
CA ARG A 170 -9.54 9.89 19.53
C ARG A 170 -9.04 10.93 20.52
N GLN A 171 -8.08 11.72 20.05
CA GLN A 171 -7.44 12.77 20.84
C GLN A 171 -8.27 14.07 20.90
N SER A 172 -9.09 14.36 19.86
CA SER A 172 -9.97 15.53 19.83
C SER A 172 -11.22 15.33 18.96
N PRO A 173 -12.34 16.03 19.27
CA PRO A 173 -13.55 16.05 18.43
C PRO A 173 -13.31 16.59 17.01
N GLU A 174 -12.40 17.55 16.84
CA GLU A 174 -12.10 18.16 15.54
C GLU A 174 -11.40 17.16 14.60
N GLN A 175 -10.44 16.39 15.13
CA GLN A 175 -9.79 15.32 14.37
C GLN A 175 -10.79 14.22 13.99
N GLU A 176 -11.73 13.90 14.87
CA GLU A 176 -12.81 12.96 14.56
C GLU A 176 -13.65 13.45 13.39
N ALA A 177 -14.16 14.68 13.48
CA ALA A 177 -15.02 15.24 12.45
C ALA A 177 -14.29 15.27 11.10
N ARG A 178 -13.03 15.72 11.07
CA ARG A 178 -12.20 15.70 9.86
C ARG A 178 -12.06 14.30 9.27
N MET A 179 -11.66 13.32 10.09
CA MET A 179 -11.46 11.95 9.60
C MET A 179 -12.76 11.32 9.11
N ARG A 180 -13.88 11.55 9.81
CA ARG A 180 -15.20 11.06 9.40
C ARG A 180 -15.65 11.68 8.08
N THR A 181 -15.42 12.98 7.88
CA THR A 181 -15.68 13.64 6.60
C THR A 181 -14.86 13.01 5.46
N LEU A 182 -13.58 12.72 5.68
CA LEU A 182 -12.74 12.07 4.66
C LEU A 182 -13.21 10.65 4.34
N VAL A 183 -13.52 9.84 5.36
CA VAL A 183 -14.01 8.47 5.16
C VAL A 183 -15.35 8.46 4.43
N GLU A 184 -16.28 9.35 4.77
CA GLU A 184 -17.59 9.41 4.10
C GLU A 184 -17.50 9.94 2.67
N ARG A 185 -16.60 10.88 2.38
CA ARG A 185 -16.26 11.29 1.01
C ARG A 185 -15.82 10.08 0.19
N ASP A 186 -14.88 9.30 0.71
CA ASP A 186 -14.29 8.17 -0.02
C ASP A 186 -15.28 7.00 -0.13
N ALA A 187 -16.12 6.78 0.88
CA ALA A 187 -17.20 5.79 0.82
C ALA A 187 -18.27 6.15 -0.22
N ALA A 188 -18.59 7.44 -0.36
CA ALA A 188 -19.48 7.91 -1.43
C ALA A 188 -18.84 7.70 -2.82
N ALA A 189 -17.55 8.00 -2.96
CA ALA A 189 -16.81 7.73 -4.20
C ALA A 189 -16.81 6.24 -4.56
N ALA A 190 -16.62 5.36 -3.57
CA ALA A 190 -16.67 3.90 -3.76
C ALA A 190 -18.01 3.41 -4.32
N ALA A 191 -19.12 4.01 -3.92
CA ALA A 191 -20.44 3.62 -4.42
C ALA A 191 -20.58 3.84 -5.93
N SER A 192 -19.97 4.90 -6.46
CA SER A 192 -19.97 5.29 -7.88
C SER A 192 -18.75 4.83 -8.68
N ALA A 193 -17.77 4.17 -8.04
CA ALA A 193 -16.52 3.78 -8.69
C ALA A 193 -16.77 2.73 -9.78
N VAL A 194 -16.01 2.83 -10.87
CA VAL A 194 -16.03 1.90 -12.00
C VAL A 194 -14.58 1.51 -12.33
N PRO A 195 -14.27 0.24 -12.64
CA PRO A 195 -12.94 -0.16 -13.06
C PRO A 195 -12.53 0.57 -14.34
N ARG A 196 -11.26 0.96 -14.45
CA ARG A 196 -10.71 1.41 -15.73
C ARG A 196 -10.63 0.20 -16.69
N PRO A 197 -10.93 0.43 -17.98
CA PRO A 197 -10.84 -0.60 -19.00
C PRO A 197 -9.40 -1.08 -19.26
#